data_AF-A0A7S1NW21-F1
#
_entry.id   AF-A0A7S1NW21-F1
#
_cell.length_a   1.000
_cell.length_b   1.000
_cell.length_c   1.000
_cell.angle_alpha   90.00
_cell.angle_beta   90.00
_cell.angle_gamma   90.00
#
_symmetry.space_group_name_H-M   'P 1'
#
loop_
_entity.id
_entity.type
_entity.pdbx_description
1 polymer ?
#
loop_
_entity_poly.entity_id
_entity_poly.type
_entity_poly.pdbx_seq_one_letter_code
_entity_poly.pdbx_strand_id
1 'polypeptide(L)'
;DEQVTQIEMKSENGSLVFHRRHRTLRPALNSAAKGDRVNVASAVYNEQVVVAAGIVLQGLPKTVLPLGGLGLPKKVKPTIRGYGGPALTLYNADQATIRGFTLVTEESEATVLIKGGKYILEDCEVSGWHVKACVHVTDESTGLLRQNVFRDGLPHGAGVWVTDGASPEICENEIYGNGDCGVVVEDEDGPLGDENRDDPDFSPTAPQIHHNVLRNGRGGGIGIIGAGCRPRIWENRIL
;
A
#
# COMPACT_ATOMS: atom_id res chain seq x y z
N ASP A 1 18.52 -6.83 27.25
CA ASP A 1 17.20 -6.20 27.40
C ASP A 1 16.46 -6.19 26.07
N GLU A 2 15.82 -7.31 25.75
CA GLU A 2 15.03 -7.50 24.53
C GLU A 2 13.77 -6.62 24.59
N GLN A 3 13.63 -5.65 23.66
CA GLN A 3 12.33 -5.02 23.42
C GLN A 3 11.36 -6.12 22.96
N VAL A 4 10.51 -6.60 23.86
CA VAL A 4 9.44 -7.54 23.52
C VAL A 4 8.39 -6.76 22.72
N THR A 5 8.52 -6.83 21.40
CA THR A 5 7.52 -6.36 20.47
C THR A 5 6.19 -7.06 20.76
N GLN A 6 5.18 -6.32 21.20
CA GLN A 6 3.84 -6.86 21.46
C GLN A 6 2.99 -6.74 20.20
N ILE A 7 2.73 -7.88 19.56
CA ILE A 7 1.65 -8.02 18.59
C ILE A 7 0.46 -8.63 19.35
N GLU A 8 -0.71 -8.01 19.24
CA GLU A 8 -1.94 -8.53 19.84
C GLU A 8 -2.96 -8.87 18.76
N MET A 9 -3.57 -10.04 18.84
CA MET A 9 -4.68 -10.42 17.97
C MET A 9 -6.00 -10.39 18.73
N LYS A 10 -7.04 -9.83 18.12
CA LYS A 10 -8.41 -9.85 18.64
C LYS A 10 -9.33 -10.42 17.56
N SER A 11 -10.08 -11.46 17.90
CA SER A 11 -11.14 -11.97 17.05
C SER A 11 -12.44 -11.21 17.32
N GLU A 12 -13.13 -10.76 16.27
CA GLU A 12 -14.39 -10.02 16.41
C GLU A 12 -15.61 -10.92 16.67
N ASN A 13 -15.46 -12.26 16.61
CA ASN A 13 -16.57 -13.21 16.62
C ASN A 13 -17.09 -13.62 18.01
N GLY A 14 -16.96 -12.75 19.02
CA GLY A 14 -17.63 -12.94 20.33
C GLY A 14 -17.14 -14.13 21.18
N SER A 15 -16.01 -14.75 20.85
CA SER A 15 -15.45 -15.88 21.61
C SER A 15 -13.96 -15.66 21.88
N LEU A 16 -13.58 -15.69 23.17
CA LEU A 16 -12.23 -15.68 23.75
C LEU A 16 -11.15 -14.86 23.01
N VAL A 17 -10.79 -13.70 23.57
CA VAL A 17 -9.62 -12.91 23.16
C VAL A 17 -8.34 -13.68 23.52
N PHE A 18 -7.76 -14.39 22.56
CA PHE A 18 -6.43 -15.00 22.73
C PHE A 18 -5.34 -13.96 22.44
N HIS A 19 -4.76 -13.38 23.50
CA HIS A 19 -3.55 -12.57 23.39
C HIS A 19 -2.35 -13.46 23.04
N ARG A 20 -2.18 -13.83 21.76
CA ARG A 20 -0.94 -14.45 21.29
C ARG A 20 0.11 -13.36 21.05
N ARG A 21 1.17 -13.36 21.85
CA ARG A 21 2.32 -12.47 21.64
C ARG A 21 3.24 -13.10 20.60
N HIS A 22 3.43 -12.41 19.48
CA HIS A 22 4.41 -12.79 18.46
C HIS A 22 5.58 -11.80 18.44
N ARG A 23 6.80 -12.31 18.27
CA ARG A 23 8.01 -11.48 18.11
C ARG A 23 8.11 -10.84 16.70
N THR A 24 7.46 -11.47 15.71
CA THR A 24 7.42 -11.06 14.29
C THR A 24 5.99 -11.14 13.75
N LEU A 25 5.72 -10.47 12.64
CA LEU A 25 4.40 -10.36 12.02
C LEU A 25 3.98 -11.63 11.29
N ARG A 26 4.90 -12.29 10.58
CA ARG A 26 4.59 -13.51 9.80
C ARG A 26 3.85 -14.59 10.63
N PRO A 27 4.31 -15.01 11.82
CA PRO A 27 3.58 -16.00 12.61
C PRO A 27 2.22 -15.51 13.08
N ALA A 28 2.06 -14.21 13.35
CA ALA A 28 0.78 -13.64 13.74
C ALA A 28 -0.22 -13.71 12.57
N LEU A 29 0.20 -13.28 11.38
CA LEU A 29 -0.62 -13.31 10.17
C LEU A 29 -0.95 -14.74 9.72
N ASN A 30 0.00 -15.67 9.80
CA ASN A 30 -0.24 -17.09 9.50
C ASN A 30 -1.24 -17.75 10.47
N SER A 31 -1.42 -17.18 11.66
CA SER A 31 -2.35 -17.69 12.67
C SER A 31 -3.68 -16.95 12.68
N ALA A 32 -3.81 -15.87 11.92
CA ALA A 32 -5.00 -15.04 11.86
C ALA A 32 -6.03 -15.63 10.90
N ALA A 33 -7.29 -15.56 11.28
CA ALA A 33 -8.42 -15.96 10.45
C ALA A 33 -9.10 -14.74 9.82
N LYS A 34 -9.95 -14.99 8.82
CA LYS A 34 -10.85 -13.98 8.25
C LYS A 34 -11.67 -13.31 9.37
N GLY A 35 -11.64 -11.98 9.41
CA GLY A 35 -12.31 -11.17 10.43
C GLY A 35 -11.43 -10.82 11.64
N ASP A 36 -10.22 -11.38 11.74
CA ASP A 36 -9.33 -11.03 12.85
C ASP A 36 -8.67 -9.67 12.65
N ARG A 37 -8.44 -9.00 13.79
CA ARG A 37 -7.65 -7.78 13.87
C ARG A 37 -6.30 -8.07 14.50
N VAL A 38 -5.22 -7.74 13.79
CA VAL A 38 -3.83 -7.85 14.24
C VAL A 38 -3.32 -6.45 14.57
N ASN A 39 -3.21 -6.15 15.86
CA ASN A 39 -2.66 -4.89 16.35
C ASN A 39 -1.13 -4.99 16.51
N VAL A 40 -0.42 -4.03 15.94
CA VAL A 40 1.04 -4.04 15.83
C VAL A 40 1.64 -2.85 16.55
N ALA A 41 2.39 -3.11 17.62
CA ALA A 41 3.09 -2.06 18.36
C ALA A 41 4.18 -1.38 17.52
N SER A 42 4.44 -0.10 17.78
CA SER A 42 5.50 0.65 17.10
C SER A 42 6.92 0.10 17.37
N ALA A 43 7.43 -0.61 16.38
CA ALA A 43 8.79 -1.16 16.28
C ALA A 43 9.21 -1.24 14.80
N VAL A 44 10.44 -1.69 14.54
CA VAL A 44 10.91 -2.03 13.18
C VAL A 44 10.86 -3.54 13.01
N TYR A 45 10.13 -4.00 12.01
CA TYR A 45 9.94 -5.40 11.65
C TYR A 45 10.68 -5.66 10.33
N ASN A 46 11.79 -6.39 10.39
CA ASN A 46 12.60 -6.73 9.22
C ASN A 46 12.12 -8.04 8.62
N GLU A 47 11.02 -7.98 7.88
CA GLU A 47 10.37 -9.12 7.25
C GLU A 47 9.46 -8.65 6.11
N GLN A 48 9.16 -9.56 5.18
CA GLN A 48 8.15 -9.35 4.15
C GLN A 48 6.87 -10.04 4.60
N VAL A 49 5.75 -9.33 4.64
CA VAL A 49 4.49 -9.90 5.15
C VAL A 49 3.48 -10.11 4.04
N VAL A 50 2.74 -11.21 4.14
CA VAL A 50 1.58 -11.47 3.27
C VAL A 50 0.34 -11.38 4.14
N VAL A 51 -0.61 -10.53 3.75
CA VAL A 51 -1.89 -10.38 4.47
C VAL A 51 -2.98 -11.05 3.65
N ALA A 52 -3.61 -12.05 4.26
CA ALA A 52 -4.69 -12.81 3.66
C ALA A 52 -6.04 -12.06 3.71
N ALA A 53 -7.01 -12.57 2.93
CA ALA A 53 -8.38 -12.09 2.87
C ALA A 53 -9.02 -11.89 4.25
N GLY A 54 -9.61 -10.71 4.48
CA GLY A 54 -10.44 -10.43 5.65
C GLY A 54 -9.70 -10.05 6.92
N ILE A 55 -8.38 -9.87 6.87
CA ILE A 55 -7.59 -9.46 8.05
C ILE A 55 -7.53 -7.93 8.13
N VAL A 56 -7.68 -7.39 9.34
CA VAL A 56 -7.38 -5.99 9.67
C VAL A 56 -6.00 -5.93 10.33
N LEU A 57 -5.00 -5.45 9.60
CA LEU A 57 -3.66 -5.17 10.12
C LEU A 57 -3.60 -3.71 10.57
N GLN A 58 -3.50 -3.48 11.87
CA GLN A 58 -3.57 -2.16 12.50
C GLN A 58 -2.27 -1.79 13.20
N GLY A 59 -1.59 -0.76 12.70
CA GLY A 59 -0.45 -0.18 13.37
C GLY A 59 -0.87 0.67 14.57
N LEU A 60 -0.14 0.56 15.66
CA LEU A 60 -0.32 1.34 16.89
C LEU A 60 0.88 2.28 17.08
N PRO A 61 0.76 3.55 16.65
CA PRO A 61 1.85 4.50 16.78
C PRO A 61 2.17 4.79 18.25
N LYS A 62 3.45 4.94 18.58
CA LYS A 62 3.88 5.43 19.90
C LYS A 62 4.22 6.91 19.85
N THR A 63 3.89 7.63 20.91
CA THR A 63 4.32 9.03 21.07
C THR A 63 5.74 9.06 21.62
N VAL A 64 6.63 9.74 20.90
CA VAL A 64 8.02 9.98 21.30
C VAL A 64 8.17 11.47 21.61
N LEU A 65 8.65 11.77 22.82
CA LEU A 65 8.97 13.13 23.24
C LEU A 65 10.38 13.50 22.75
N PRO A 66 10.59 14.75 22.32
CA PRO A 66 11.93 15.21 21.94
C PRO A 66 12.88 15.17 23.13
N LEU A 67 14.13 14.82 22.85
CA LEU A 67 15.22 14.88 23.84
C LEU A 67 15.39 16.33 24.31
N GLY A 68 15.36 16.55 25.62
CA GLY A 68 15.52 17.87 26.23
C GLY A 68 14.27 18.75 26.23
N GLY A 69 13.09 18.23 25.89
CA GLY A 69 11.81 18.95 26.04
C GLY A 69 11.55 20.08 25.04
N LEU A 70 12.46 20.30 24.09
CA LEU A 70 12.29 21.27 23.00
C LEU A 70 11.74 20.56 21.76
N GLY A 71 10.47 20.82 21.44
CA GLY A 71 9.80 20.33 20.23
C GLY A 71 8.43 19.71 20.50
N LEU A 72 7.69 19.44 19.43
CA LEU A 72 6.39 18.76 19.52
C LEU A 72 6.57 17.24 19.64
N PRO A 73 5.73 16.55 20.44
CA PRO A 73 5.69 15.09 20.45
C PRO A 73 5.49 14.55 19.04
N LYS A 74 6.24 13.50 18.67
CA LYS A 74 6.11 12.83 17.38
C LYS A 74 5.44 11.47 17.53
N LYS A 75 4.46 11.16 16.69
CA LYS A 75 3.92 9.81 16.58
C LYS A 75 4.82 9.01 15.65
N VAL A 76 5.27 7.84 16.11
CA VAL A 76 6.09 6.90 15.35
C VAL A 76 5.26 5.66 15.06
N LYS A 77 4.93 5.43 13.78
CA LYS A 77 4.21 4.24 13.31
C LYS A 77 5.13 3.00 13.37
N PRO A 78 4.58 1.79 13.50
CA PRO A 78 5.34 0.57 13.23
C PRO A 78 5.89 0.58 11.80
N THR A 79 7.13 0.13 11.62
CA THR A 79 7.81 0.04 10.33
C THR A 79 7.93 -1.41 9.88
N ILE A 80 7.42 -1.76 8.70
CA ILE A 80 7.73 -3.04 8.05
C ILE A 80 8.78 -2.77 6.98
N ARG A 81 9.90 -3.48 7.08
CA ARG A 81 11.02 -3.37 6.15
C ARG A 81 11.21 -4.68 5.39
N GLY A 82 10.90 -4.65 4.09
CA GLY A 82 11.22 -5.70 3.14
C GLY A 82 12.68 -5.64 2.68
N TYR A 83 13.25 -6.79 2.33
CA TYR A 83 14.59 -6.92 1.76
C TYR A 83 14.53 -7.90 0.58
N GLY A 84 14.84 -7.45 -0.63
CA GLY A 84 14.80 -8.28 -1.84
C GLY A 84 13.38 -8.71 -2.25
N GLY A 85 12.37 -7.91 -1.90
CA GLY A 85 10.96 -8.15 -2.21
C GLY A 85 10.02 -7.21 -1.44
N PRO A 86 8.71 -7.24 -1.70
CA PRO A 86 7.79 -6.28 -1.11
C PRO A 86 7.75 -6.37 0.42
N ALA A 87 7.66 -5.23 1.10
CA ALA A 87 7.46 -5.20 2.55
C ALA A 87 6.09 -5.80 2.91
N LEU A 88 5.08 -5.53 2.07
CA LEU A 88 3.71 -5.99 2.23
C LEU A 88 3.17 -6.50 0.90
N THR A 89 2.64 -7.72 0.90
CA THR A 89 1.89 -8.29 -0.22
C THR A 89 0.45 -8.56 0.20
N LEU A 90 -0.50 -8.10 -0.58
CA LEU A 90 -1.91 -8.50 -0.51
C LEU A 90 -2.19 -9.42 -1.68
N TYR A 91 -2.75 -10.59 -1.41
CA TYR A 91 -3.04 -11.59 -2.44
C TYR A 91 -4.47 -12.08 -2.31
N ASN A 92 -5.25 -11.91 -3.39
CA ASN A 92 -6.60 -12.45 -3.58
C ASN A 92 -7.51 -12.30 -2.35
N ALA A 93 -7.63 -11.06 -1.86
CA ALA A 93 -8.36 -10.77 -0.64
C ALA A 93 -9.87 -10.59 -0.89
N ASP A 94 -10.75 -11.22 -0.09
CA ASP A 94 -12.18 -10.86 -0.05
C ASP A 94 -12.35 -9.38 0.35
N GLN A 95 -11.56 -8.92 1.34
CA GLN A 95 -11.26 -7.53 1.69
C GLN A 95 -10.17 -7.49 2.78
N ALA A 96 -8.97 -6.97 2.51
CA ALA A 96 -7.94 -6.75 3.54
C ALA A 96 -7.87 -5.27 3.96
N THR A 97 -7.58 -4.97 5.22
CA THR A 97 -7.42 -3.58 5.69
C THR A 97 -6.08 -3.40 6.37
N ILE A 98 -5.30 -2.41 5.92
CA ILE A 98 -3.96 -2.11 6.42
C ILE A 98 -3.92 -0.64 6.77
N ARG A 99 -3.58 -0.34 8.03
CA ARG A 99 -3.61 1.04 8.53
C ARG A 99 -2.47 1.40 9.45
N GLY A 100 -1.94 2.61 9.31
CA GLY A 100 -1.05 3.20 10.31
C GLY A 100 0.37 2.63 10.31
N PHE A 101 0.93 2.28 9.15
CA PHE A 101 2.28 1.74 9.01
C PHE A 101 3.23 2.67 8.27
N THR A 102 4.52 2.53 8.55
CA THR A 102 5.59 2.92 7.64
C THR A 102 6.06 1.65 6.91
N LEU A 103 6.12 1.66 5.59
CA LEU A 103 6.46 0.51 4.75
C LEU A 103 7.67 0.90 3.90
N VAL A 104 8.73 0.11 3.98
CA VAL A 104 9.99 0.40 3.28
C VAL A 104 10.54 -0.87 2.65
N THR A 105 11.04 -0.78 1.43
CA THR A 105 11.83 -1.86 0.83
C THR A 105 13.04 -1.32 0.07
N GLU A 106 13.91 -2.23 -0.33
CA GLU A 106 15.00 -2.00 -1.26
C GLU A 106 15.05 -3.13 -2.31
N GLU A 107 15.41 -2.77 -3.55
CA GLU A 107 15.63 -3.71 -4.67
C GLU A 107 14.42 -4.64 -4.88
N SER A 108 13.27 -4.05 -5.20
CA SER A 108 12.01 -4.78 -5.34
C SER A 108 11.16 -4.24 -6.47
N GLU A 109 10.22 -5.03 -6.98
CA GLU A 109 9.20 -4.52 -7.89
C GLU A 109 8.37 -3.41 -7.23
N ALA A 110 7.87 -3.66 -6.02
CA ALA A 110 7.09 -2.69 -5.27
C ALA A 110 7.36 -2.78 -3.77
N THR A 111 7.18 -1.66 -3.05
CA THR A 111 7.20 -1.72 -1.57
C THR A 111 5.95 -2.39 -1.03
N VAL A 112 4.80 -2.07 -1.63
CA VAL A 112 3.52 -2.74 -1.41
C VAL A 112 3.04 -3.32 -2.72
N LEU A 113 2.86 -4.64 -2.76
CA LEU A 113 2.29 -5.33 -3.92
C LEU A 113 0.85 -5.74 -3.61
N ILE A 114 -0.10 -5.34 -4.43
CA ILE A 114 -1.51 -5.67 -4.30
C ILE A 114 -1.94 -6.40 -5.55
N LYS A 115 -2.26 -7.69 -5.39
CA LYS A 115 -2.51 -8.62 -6.49
C LYS A 115 -3.81 -9.39 -6.25
N GLY A 116 -4.85 -9.05 -7.01
CA GLY A 116 -6.20 -9.56 -6.86
C GLY A 116 -6.95 -9.14 -5.59
N GLY A 117 -8.26 -9.01 -5.72
CA GLY A 117 -9.19 -8.87 -4.59
C GLY A 117 -9.43 -7.43 -4.14
N LYS A 118 -10.01 -7.29 -2.94
CA LYS A 118 -10.40 -6.03 -2.32
C LYS A 118 -9.48 -5.61 -1.19
N TYR A 119 -9.21 -4.31 -1.08
CA TYR A 119 -8.37 -3.80 -0.01
C TYR A 119 -8.68 -2.36 0.41
N ILE A 120 -8.20 -2.01 1.61
CA ILE A 120 -8.09 -0.63 2.10
C ILE A 120 -6.66 -0.46 2.62
N LEU A 121 -5.91 0.45 2.02
CA LEU A 121 -4.63 0.95 2.55
C LEU A 121 -4.84 2.40 2.98
N GLU A 122 -4.73 2.66 4.27
CA GLU A 122 -5.01 3.99 4.84
C GLU A 122 -3.99 4.43 5.89
N ASP A 123 -3.68 5.71 5.94
CA ASP A 123 -2.75 6.28 6.93
C ASP A 123 -1.39 5.54 6.92
N CYS A 124 -0.92 5.12 5.74
CA CYS A 124 0.38 4.49 5.57
C CYS A 124 1.37 5.44 4.92
N GLU A 125 2.64 5.28 5.24
CA GLU A 125 3.76 5.95 4.59
C GLU A 125 4.60 4.90 3.88
N VAL A 126 4.74 5.00 2.57
CA VAL A 126 5.39 4.00 1.72
C VAL A 126 6.53 4.65 0.95
N SER A 127 7.70 4.02 1.00
CA SER A 127 8.89 4.47 0.28
C SER A 127 9.78 3.30 -0.10
N GLY A 128 10.58 3.44 -1.15
CA GLY A 128 11.46 2.35 -1.56
C GLY A 128 12.66 2.80 -2.37
N TRP A 129 13.81 2.16 -2.14
CA TRP A 129 15.01 2.38 -2.93
C TRP A 129 15.15 1.30 -4.00
N HIS A 130 15.42 1.68 -5.24
CA HIS A 130 15.46 0.79 -6.40
C HIS A 130 14.16 -0.04 -6.53
N VAL A 131 13.03 0.66 -6.49
CA VAL A 131 11.70 0.07 -6.73
C VAL A 131 11.10 0.53 -8.06
N LYS A 132 10.27 -0.29 -8.70
CA LYS A 132 9.46 0.15 -9.84
C LYS A 132 8.26 0.99 -9.39
N ALA A 133 7.73 0.73 -8.20
CA ALA A 133 6.73 1.59 -7.57
C ALA A 133 6.77 1.54 -6.04
N CYS A 134 6.31 2.59 -5.34
CA CYS A 134 6.02 2.46 -3.92
C CYS A 134 4.85 1.47 -3.71
N VAL A 135 3.77 1.63 -4.48
CA VAL A 135 2.63 0.72 -4.48
C VAL A 135 2.34 0.25 -5.90
N HIS A 136 2.23 -1.07 -6.11
CA HIS A 136 1.78 -1.66 -7.37
C HIS A 136 0.45 -2.38 -7.15
N VAL A 137 -0.55 -2.02 -7.95
CA VAL A 137 -1.90 -2.58 -7.93
C VAL A 137 -2.14 -3.27 -9.27
N THR A 138 -2.39 -4.58 -9.26
CA THR A 138 -2.44 -5.44 -10.46
C THR A 138 -3.47 -6.58 -10.29
N ASP A 139 -3.70 -7.41 -11.31
CA ASP A 139 -4.63 -8.55 -11.35
C ASP A 139 -6.05 -8.17 -10.94
N GLU A 140 -6.68 -7.23 -11.65
CA GLU A 140 -8.09 -6.85 -11.43
C GLU A 140 -8.41 -6.41 -9.99
N SER A 141 -7.38 -5.96 -9.28
CA SER A 141 -7.49 -5.49 -7.90
C SER A 141 -8.41 -4.27 -7.80
N THR A 142 -9.33 -4.29 -6.83
CA THR A 142 -10.20 -3.15 -6.52
C THR A 142 -10.01 -2.74 -5.07
N GLY A 143 -10.10 -1.46 -4.73
CA GLY A 143 -9.83 -1.07 -3.35
C GLY A 143 -9.63 0.42 -3.18
N LEU A 144 -9.21 0.80 -1.98
CA LEU A 144 -9.06 2.18 -1.58
C LEU A 144 -7.63 2.44 -1.10
N LEU A 145 -6.94 3.35 -1.78
CA LEU A 145 -5.72 3.99 -1.32
C LEU A 145 -6.09 5.39 -0.83
N ARG A 146 -6.16 5.61 0.49
CA ARG A 146 -6.48 6.94 1.02
C ARG A 146 -5.61 7.43 2.16
N GLN A 147 -5.41 8.74 2.24
CA GLN A 147 -4.67 9.37 3.35
C GLN A 147 -3.26 8.77 3.56
N ASN A 148 -2.65 8.30 2.47
CA ASN A 148 -1.32 7.74 2.49
C ASN A 148 -0.30 8.78 2.01
N VAL A 149 0.96 8.50 2.33
CA VAL A 149 2.12 9.17 1.76
C VAL A 149 2.90 8.18 0.91
N PHE A 150 3.03 8.44 -0.39
CA PHE A 150 3.81 7.63 -1.32
C PHE A 150 4.99 8.44 -1.82
N ARG A 151 6.19 8.12 -1.33
CA ARG A 151 7.34 8.99 -1.56
C ARG A 151 8.64 8.27 -1.82
N ASP A 152 9.54 8.98 -2.49
CA ASP A 152 10.94 8.59 -2.66
C ASP A 152 11.11 7.19 -3.25
N GLY A 153 10.21 6.79 -4.17
CA GLY A 153 10.36 5.63 -5.05
C GLY A 153 11.47 5.87 -6.07
N LEU A 154 12.73 5.83 -5.65
CA LEU A 154 13.88 6.23 -6.45
C LEU A 154 14.64 5.02 -7.01
N PRO A 155 15.44 5.18 -8.07
CA PRO A 155 15.61 6.36 -8.92
C PRO A 155 14.56 6.48 -10.04
N HIS A 156 13.77 5.43 -10.28
CA HIS A 156 12.85 5.33 -11.43
C HIS A 156 11.45 4.87 -11.04
N GLY A 157 11.14 4.79 -9.76
CA GLY A 157 9.87 4.24 -9.30
C GLY A 157 8.73 5.25 -9.40
N ALA A 158 7.54 4.77 -9.74
CA ALA A 158 6.31 5.54 -9.57
C ALA A 158 5.88 5.59 -8.10
N GLY A 159 5.05 6.58 -7.72
CA GLY A 159 4.41 6.55 -6.41
C GLY A 159 3.39 5.42 -6.32
N VAL A 160 2.44 5.39 -7.26
CA VAL A 160 1.49 4.30 -7.46
C VAL A 160 1.53 3.86 -8.91
N TRP A 161 1.60 2.56 -9.15
CA TRP A 161 1.50 1.94 -10.47
C TRP A 161 0.27 1.02 -10.50
N VAL A 162 -0.60 1.21 -11.49
CA VAL A 162 -1.85 0.48 -11.64
C VAL A 162 -1.85 -0.22 -12.99
N THR A 163 -2.01 -1.55 -13.00
CA THR A 163 -1.93 -2.40 -14.20
C THR A 163 -3.01 -3.49 -14.22
N ASP A 164 -3.10 -4.20 -15.35
CA ASP A 164 -3.78 -5.50 -15.48
C ASP A 164 -5.24 -5.50 -14.99
N GLY A 165 -6.04 -4.56 -15.52
CA GLY A 165 -7.46 -4.45 -15.20
C GLY A 165 -7.77 -3.93 -13.79
N ALA A 166 -6.76 -3.51 -13.02
CA ALA A 166 -6.97 -2.97 -11.69
C ALA A 166 -7.79 -1.65 -11.74
N SER A 167 -8.71 -1.51 -10.78
CA SER A 167 -9.59 -0.35 -10.65
C SER A 167 -9.66 0.15 -9.20
N PRO A 168 -8.55 0.67 -8.64
CA PRO A 168 -8.55 1.27 -7.32
C PRO A 168 -9.15 2.68 -7.32
N GLU A 169 -9.69 3.09 -6.17
CA GLU A 169 -9.88 4.49 -5.81
C GLU A 169 -8.62 5.00 -5.10
N ILE A 170 -8.02 6.03 -5.66
CA ILE A 170 -6.81 6.69 -5.16
C ILE A 170 -7.21 8.10 -4.78
N CYS A 171 -7.37 8.37 -3.48
CA CYS A 171 -7.85 9.66 -3.02
C CYS A 171 -7.21 10.18 -1.73
N GLU A 172 -7.15 11.51 -1.58
CA GLU A 172 -6.61 12.16 -0.37
C GLU A 172 -5.16 11.74 -0.02
N ASN A 173 -4.36 11.31 -0.99
CA ASN A 173 -2.96 10.92 -0.76
C ASN A 173 -2.00 12.09 -1.05
N GLU A 174 -0.85 12.06 -0.38
CA GLU A 174 0.31 12.89 -0.74
C GLU A 174 1.34 12.03 -1.47
N ILE A 175 1.70 12.41 -2.69
CA ILE A 175 2.57 11.62 -3.55
C ILE A 175 3.72 12.49 -4.05
N TYR A 176 4.96 12.19 -3.67
CA TYR A 176 6.08 13.07 -4.01
C TYR A 176 7.47 12.46 -4.05
N GLY A 177 8.39 13.12 -4.76
CA GLY A 177 9.82 12.73 -4.76
C GLY A 177 10.11 11.40 -5.46
N ASN A 178 9.17 10.91 -6.26
CA ASN A 178 9.29 9.63 -6.97
C ASN A 178 10.13 9.78 -8.24
N GLY A 179 10.82 8.69 -8.59
CA GLY A 179 11.75 8.62 -9.72
C GLY A 179 11.08 8.66 -11.10
N ASP A 180 9.77 8.44 -11.13
CA ASP A 180 8.90 8.55 -12.30
C ASP A 180 7.66 9.43 -11.96
N CYS A 181 6.47 9.12 -12.48
CA CYS A 181 5.24 9.83 -12.18
C CYS A 181 4.77 9.58 -10.74
N GLY A 182 3.96 10.49 -10.20
CA GLY A 182 3.27 10.23 -8.94
C GLY A 182 2.31 9.03 -9.06
N VAL A 183 1.49 8.99 -10.11
CA VAL A 183 0.66 7.83 -10.45
C VAL A 183 0.91 7.43 -11.91
N VAL A 184 1.10 6.14 -12.17
CA VAL A 184 1.13 5.55 -13.50
C VAL A 184 -0.05 4.60 -13.63
N VAL A 185 -0.83 4.78 -14.68
CA VAL A 185 -1.87 3.84 -15.12
C VAL A 185 -1.38 3.23 -16.41
N GLU A 186 -1.21 1.92 -16.43
CA GLU A 186 -0.65 1.22 -17.57
C GLU A 186 -1.49 0.01 -17.92
N ASP A 187 -1.65 -0.24 -19.22
CA ASP A 187 -2.21 -1.48 -19.74
C ASP A 187 -1.23 -2.06 -20.75
N GLU A 188 -0.79 -3.30 -20.53
CA GLU A 188 0.15 -4.00 -21.44
C GLU A 188 -0.56 -4.60 -22.67
N ASP A 189 -1.90 -4.68 -22.65
CA ASP A 189 -2.70 -5.08 -23.80
C ASP A 189 -2.56 -4.04 -24.91
N GLY A 190 -1.63 -4.29 -25.85
CA GLY A 190 -1.04 -3.36 -26.84
C GLY A 190 -1.95 -2.29 -27.47
N PRO A 191 -1.96 -2.08 -28.80
CA PRO A 191 -2.94 -1.18 -29.38
C PRO A 191 -4.30 -1.88 -29.34
N LEU A 192 -5.03 -1.72 -28.24
CA LEU A 192 -6.48 -1.93 -28.22
C LEU A 192 -7.10 -0.89 -29.15
N GLY A 193 -7.22 -1.26 -30.43
CA GLY A 193 -8.15 -0.58 -31.32
C GLY A 193 -9.56 -0.68 -30.76
N ASP A 194 -10.46 0.18 -31.23
CA ASP A 194 -11.89 0.18 -30.85
C ASP A 194 -12.58 -1.20 -31.00
N GLU A 195 -11.96 -2.15 -31.69
CA GLU A 195 -12.45 -3.50 -32.00
C GLU A 195 -12.60 -4.41 -30.77
N ASN A 196 -11.78 -4.23 -29.72
CA ASN A 196 -11.88 -5.03 -28.49
C ASN A 196 -12.78 -4.39 -27.42
N ARG A 197 -13.40 -3.23 -27.73
CA ARG A 197 -14.30 -2.53 -26.80
C ARG A 197 -15.53 -3.37 -26.42
N ASP A 198 -15.93 -4.27 -27.31
CA ASP A 198 -17.09 -5.15 -27.14
C ASP A 198 -16.70 -6.57 -26.70
N ASP A 199 -15.41 -6.82 -26.40
CA ASP A 199 -14.97 -8.09 -25.84
C ASP A 199 -15.48 -8.20 -24.37
N PRO A 200 -16.35 -9.18 -24.06
CA PRO A 200 -16.86 -9.35 -22.70
C PRO A 200 -15.79 -9.77 -21.70
N ASP A 201 -14.64 -10.28 -22.15
CA ASP A 201 -13.55 -10.73 -21.30
C ASP A 201 -12.48 -9.63 -21.10
N PHE A 202 -12.61 -8.48 -21.77
CA PHE A 202 -11.69 -7.35 -21.58
C PHE A 202 -12.00 -6.59 -20.28
N SER A 203 -11.00 -6.53 -19.38
CA SER A 203 -11.07 -5.78 -18.12
C SER A 203 -10.17 -4.54 -18.19
N PRO A 204 -10.72 -3.34 -18.40
CA PRO A 204 -9.89 -2.14 -18.55
C PRO A 204 -9.24 -1.72 -17.22
N THR A 205 -7.99 -1.27 -17.30
CA THR A 205 -7.34 -0.62 -16.15
C THR A 205 -7.99 0.75 -15.89
N ALA A 206 -8.90 0.80 -14.92
CA ALA A 206 -9.85 1.91 -14.76
C ALA A 206 -9.85 2.53 -13.35
N PRO A 207 -8.73 3.10 -12.86
CA PRO A 207 -8.68 3.71 -11.53
C PRO A 207 -9.50 5.00 -11.45
N GLN A 208 -9.99 5.31 -10.26
CA GLN A 208 -10.51 6.63 -9.90
C GLN A 208 -9.42 7.39 -9.14
N ILE A 209 -8.95 8.51 -9.68
CA ILE A 209 -7.83 9.28 -9.11
C ILE A 209 -8.31 10.68 -8.80
N HIS A 210 -8.46 11.03 -7.53
CA HIS A 210 -8.99 12.33 -7.15
C HIS A 210 -8.52 12.86 -5.81
N HIS A 211 -8.56 14.18 -5.62
CA HIS A 211 -8.21 14.80 -4.34
C HIS A 211 -6.81 14.47 -3.82
N ASN A 212 -5.90 14.02 -4.69
CA ASN A 212 -4.51 13.77 -4.32
C ASN A 212 -3.69 15.05 -4.50
N VAL A 213 -2.59 15.12 -3.76
CA VAL A 213 -1.55 16.14 -3.97
C VAL A 213 -0.29 15.47 -4.48
N LEU A 214 0.07 15.74 -5.73
CA LEU A 214 1.22 15.17 -6.42
C LEU A 214 2.28 16.25 -6.59
N ARG A 215 3.53 15.98 -6.21
CA ARG A 215 4.61 16.99 -6.22
C ARG A 215 5.94 16.37 -6.61
N ASN A 216 6.78 17.07 -7.38
CA ASN A 216 8.18 16.67 -7.59
C ASN A 216 8.38 15.21 -8.10
N GLY A 217 7.44 14.66 -8.87
CA GLY A 217 7.65 13.40 -9.57
C GLY A 217 8.47 13.65 -10.83
N ARG A 218 9.59 12.93 -11.02
CA ARG A 218 10.50 13.19 -12.15
C ARG A 218 9.86 12.88 -13.52
N GLY A 219 8.93 11.95 -13.57
CA GLY A 219 8.14 11.61 -14.76
C GLY A 219 6.87 12.46 -14.95
N GLY A 220 6.46 13.21 -13.92
CA GLY A 220 5.26 14.05 -13.93
C GLY A 220 4.27 13.72 -12.81
N GLY A 221 3.03 14.20 -12.97
CA GLY A 221 1.93 13.94 -12.02
C GLY A 221 1.31 12.56 -12.25
N ILE A 222 0.46 12.46 -13.27
CA ILE A 222 -0.26 11.24 -13.62
C ILE A 222 0.10 10.85 -15.06
N GLY A 223 0.68 9.67 -15.25
CA GLY A 223 0.97 9.07 -16.55
C GLY A 223 -0.09 8.03 -16.92
N ILE A 224 -0.50 8.02 -18.19
CA ILE A 224 -1.43 7.03 -18.75
C ILE A 224 -0.75 6.39 -19.95
N ILE A 225 -0.58 5.07 -19.92
CA ILE A 225 0.23 4.32 -20.88
C ILE A 225 -0.60 3.14 -21.39
N GLY A 226 -0.89 3.11 -22.68
CA GLY A 226 -1.67 2.02 -23.30
C GLY A 226 -3.12 2.41 -23.59
N ALA A 227 -3.68 1.77 -24.62
CA ALA A 227 -5.01 2.09 -25.14
C ALA A 227 -6.15 1.47 -24.29
N GLY A 228 -5.83 0.57 -23.35
CA GLY A 228 -6.78 -0.07 -22.43
C GLY A 228 -7.15 0.77 -21.20
N CYS A 229 -6.34 1.77 -20.87
CA CYS A 229 -6.56 2.57 -19.68
C CYS A 229 -7.86 3.40 -19.76
N ARG A 230 -8.68 3.36 -18.72
CA ARG A 230 -9.92 4.15 -18.59
C ARG A 230 -9.99 4.89 -17.24
N PRO A 231 -8.97 5.69 -16.86
CA PRO A 231 -8.97 6.35 -15.58
C PRO A 231 -10.00 7.48 -15.53
N ARG A 232 -10.60 7.68 -14.36
CA ARG A 232 -11.38 8.89 -14.05
C ARG A 232 -10.54 9.78 -13.16
N ILE A 233 -10.24 11.00 -13.62
CA ILE A 233 -9.29 11.91 -12.94
C ILE A 233 -9.97 13.25 -12.69
N TRP A 234 -10.04 13.69 -11.42
CA TRP A 234 -10.62 14.99 -11.06
C TRP A 234 -10.04 15.53 -9.75
N GLU A 235 -10.05 16.85 -9.55
CA GLU A 235 -9.72 17.49 -8.26
C GLU A 235 -8.35 17.12 -7.66
N ASN A 236 -7.38 16.72 -8.49
CA ASN A 236 -5.99 16.52 -8.05
C ASN A 236 -5.21 17.82 -8.13
N ARG A 237 -4.32 18.04 -7.17
CA ARG A 237 -3.36 19.16 -7.19
C ARG A 237 -1.99 18.63 -7.62
N ILE A 238 -1.57 18.97 -8.84
CA ILE A 238 -0.26 18.58 -9.39
C ILE A 238 0.64 19.82 -9.35
N LEU A 239 1.77 19.72 -8.63
CA LEU A 239 2.69 20.82 -8.32
C LEU A 239 4.12 20.54 -8.79
#